data_AF-A0A250KQE1-F1
#
_entry.id   AF-A0A250KQE1-F1
#
_cell.length_a   1.000
_cell.length_b   1.000
_cell.length_c   1.000
_cell.angle_alpha   90.00
_cell.angle_beta   90.00
_cell.angle_gamma   90.00
#
_symmetry.space_group_name_H-M   'P 1'
#
loop_
_entity.id
_entity.type
_entity.pdbx_description
1 polymer ?
#
loop_
_entity_poly.entity_id
_entity_poly.type
_entity_poly.pdbx_seq_one_letter_code
_entity_poly.pdbx_strand_id
1 'polypeptide(L)'
;MAGEHGRAPPVSADGGLRRTAAAIMLFAVALGLAPAAAAADKAGKKGQEATIELIEQKLEERLVPLEEGLQGRFEQQGQGIGALRDVLDRMSQGVRANAKSIEDLKAKLEENSIRVYERLSAEKNLVERLEALSARLAADKSSRAGHAGGRRTAPGAPNPAPQASSPSVSGAQPAIKVQAAGTARDAVLRPETAPAAVEPYDGATARLLVATLLAFAVGLGLTLLETPQLQPWAVSHAALRNFAVAAVLILAYFTIGFGGLFGEADPVSGGEPADAGLAADVADALRLYRLGLVVVGGLIVSTIVSDRVSLPGAVVLALVLGAVAYPVLGLWSVSGPGLSRHSGWLEELGFVDFAGATTLHSFAAWVALAWTRAFPVGRGFEPEGSAVRPHVSPVLFGLLIVWAGWFGLILGHQALEEPRSAFLVLNTLLAGATGLTVSLTYWVGARRGAGVGETYAGIAAGTLSGLVAISAAVDAVAPVEAMVIGGGAALLQPIASRLLAERVVREDRVAANLIAAHGVCGIWGTLCVGLFGTAGVFGFPDAGRIGIQAVGVTAVLGFGAAMGVLGVLGYRGLSRLRGVALEP
;
A
#
# COMPACT_ATOMS: atom_id res chain seq x y z
N MET A 1 15.02 -18.07 -61.20
CA MET A 1 13.99 -17.49 -62.08
C MET A 1 12.81 -17.09 -61.21
N ALA A 2 12.31 -15.88 -61.43
CA ALA A 2 11.33 -15.17 -60.61
C ALA A 2 9.87 -15.58 -60.88
N GLY A 3 8.96 -15.13 -60.00
CA GLY A 3 7.49 -15.05 -60.20
C GLY A 3 6.71 -16.08 -59.36
N GLU A 4 5.62 -15.76 -58.65
CA GLU A 4 4.74 -14.60 -58.65
C GLU A 4 4.05 -14.46 -57.27
N HIS A 5 3.96 -13.22 -56.78
CA HIS A 5 3.11 -12.84 -55.65
C HIS A 5 1.65 -12.75 -56.11
N GLY A 6 0.74 -13.44 -55.40
CA GLY A 6 -0.70 -13.38 -55.65
C GLY A 6 -1.28 -11.97 -55.43
N ARG A 7 -1.79 -11.36 -56.50
CA ARG A 7 -2.70 -10.20 -56.43
C ARG A 7 -4.13 -10.70 -56.20
N ALA A 8 -4.82 -10.07 -55.25
CA ALA A 8 -6.27 -10.22 -55.08
C ALA A 8 -7.02 -9.72 -56.35
N PRO A 9 -8.17 -10.32 -56.69
CA PRO A 9 -8.91 -9.95 -57.90
C PRO A 9 -9.51 -8.54 -57.80
N PRO A 10 -9.68 -7.82 -58.92
CA PRO A 10 -10.28 -6.49 -58.92
C PRO A 10 -11.77 -6.57 -58.58
N VAL A 11 -12.19 -5.76 -57.61
CA VAL A 11 -13.61 -5.54 -57.29
C VAL A 11 -14.27 -4.87 -58.49
N SER A 12 -15.33 -5.48 -59.04
CA SER A 12 -16.08 -4.90 -60.15
C SER A 12 -16.79 -3.61 -59.71
N ALA A 13 -16.74 -2.57 -60.56
CA ALA A 13 -17.31 -1.25 -60.30
C ALA A 13 -18.82 -1.27 -59.96
N ASP A 14 -19.54 -2.30 -60.42
CA ASP A 14 -20.97 -2.52 -60.12
C ASP A 14 -21.26 -2.88 -58.66
N GLY A 15 -20.32 -3.54 -57.96
CA GLY A 15 -20.46 -3.88 -56.55
C GLY A 15 -20.33 -2.66 -55.62
N GLY A 16 -19.56 -1.66 -56.05
CA GLY A 16 -19.37 -0.39 -55.35
C GLY A 16 -20.63 0.46 -55.38
N LEU A 17 -21.21 0.69 -56.56
CA LEU A 17 -22.41 1.51 -56.72
C LEU A 17 -23.62 0.97 -55.93
N ARG A 18 -23.80 -0.36 -55.88
CA ARG A 18 -24.90 -0.97 -55.11
C ARG A 18 -24.73 -0.84 -53.59
N ARG A 19 -23.50 -0.87 -53.10
CA ARG A 19 -23.19 -0.66 -51.67
C ARG A 19 -23.33 0.80 -51.28
N THR A 20 -22.93 1.73 -52.14
CA THR A 20 -23.12 3.17 -51.93
C THR A 20 -24.60 3.56 -51.96
N ALA A 21 -25.39 3.01 -52.89
CA ALA A 21 -26.84 3.23 -52.92
C ALA A 21 -27.56 2.66 -51.69
N ALA A 22 -27.14 1.48 -51.20
CA ALA A 22 -27.68 0.90 -49.98
C ALA A 22 -27.29 1.70 -48.72
N ALA A 23 -26.07 2.23 -48.65
CA ALA A 23 -25.62 3.08 -47.55
C ALA A 23 -26.36 4.44 -47.54
N ILE A 24 -26.60 5.03 -48.71
CA ILE A 24 -27.38 6.27 -48.85
C ILE A 24 -28.84 6.03 -48.43
N MET A 25 -29.44 4.89 -48.81
CA MET A 25 -30.78 4.50 -48.37
C MET A 25 -30.87 4.25 -46.86
N LEU A 26 -29.89 3.55 -46.26
CA LEU A 26 -29.81 3.34 -44.80
C LEU A 26 -29.62 4.66 -44.04
N PHE A 27 -28.83 5.58 -44.59
CA PHE A 27 -28.61 6.91 -44.01
C PHE A 27 -29.87 7.79 -44.12
N ALA A 28 -30.59 7.73 -45.25
CA ALA A 28 -31.88 8.41 -45.42
C ALA A 28 -32.99 7.84 -44.50
N VAL A 29 -32.98 6.52 -44.25
CA VAL A 29 -33.88 5.86 -43.29
C VAL A 29 -33.57 6.30 -41.85
N ALA A 30 -32.29 6.38 -41.47
CA ALA A 30 -31.87 6.84 -40.14
C ALA A 30 -32.24 8.30 -39.86
N LEU A 31 -32.36 9.13 -40.90
CA LEU A 31 -32.78 10.53 -40.82
C LEU A 31 -34.30 10.74 -40.96
N GLY A 32 -35.09 9.65 -41.07
CA GLY A 32 -36.56 9.73 -41.21
C GLY A 32 -37.03 10.27 -42.57
N LEU A 33 -36.15 10.26 -43.58
CA LEU A 33 -36.38 10.81 -44.92
C LEU A 33 -36.91 9.78 -45.93
N ALA A 34 -37.03 8.51 -45.52
CA ALA A 34 -37.49 7.40 -46.36
C ALA A 34 -38.83 7.64 -47.09
N PRO A 35 -39.86 8.30 -46.49
CA PRO A 35 -41.11 8.59 -47.19
C PRO A 35 -40.94 9.62 -48.32
N ALA A 36 -40.02 10.58 -48.16
CA ALA A 36 -39.77 11.64 -49.14
C ALA A 36 -38.95 11.11 -50.32
N ALA A 37 -37.92 10.31 -50.06
CA ALA A 37 -37.11 9.65 -51.10
C ALA A 37 -37.96 8.69 -51.97
N ALA A 38 -38.91 7.97 -51.36
CA ALA A 38 -39.83 7.07 -52.08
C ALA A 38 -40.88 7.83 -52.94
N ALA A 39 -41.20 9.08 -52.59
CA ALA A 39 -42.11 9.93 -53.36
C ALA A 39 -41.42 10.58 -54.58
N ALA A 40 -40.12 10.88 -54.49
CA ALA A 40 -39.32 11.43 -55.58
C ALA A 40 -39.14 10.48 -56.77
N ASP A 41 -39.15 9.16 -56.54
CA ASP A 41 -39.04 8.15 -57.60
C ASP A 41 -40.29 8.08 -58.50
N LYS A 42 -41.43 8.60 -58.01
CA LYS A 42 -42.70 8.65 -58.75
C LYS A 42 -43.05 10.02 -59.33
N ALA A 43 -42.33 11.08 -58.96
CA ALA A 43 -42.59 12.43 -59.43
C ALA A 43 -41.57 12.82 -60.50
N GLY A 44 -42.03 13.34 -61.64
CA GLY A 44 -41.13 13.86 -62.69
C GLY A 44 -40.20 14.97 -62.16
N LYS A 45 -39.24 15.40 -63.00
CA LYS A 45 -38.09 16.27 -62.65
C LYS A 45 -38.32 17.36 -61.57
N LYS A 46 -39.45 18.07 -61.58
CA LYS A 46 -39.80 19.09 -60.57
C LYS A 46 -40.05 18.56 -59.15
N GLY A 47 -40.55 17.33 -59.01
CA GLY A 47 -40.76 16.69 -57.71
C GLY A 47 -39.47 16.12 -57.11
N GLN A 48 -38.51 15.76 -57.96
CA GLN A 48 -37.17 15.35 -57.53
C GLN A 48 -36.38 16.56 -56.99
N GLU A 49 -36.44 17.71 -57.66
CA GLU A 49 -35.82 18.97 -57.21
C GLU A 49 -36.37 19.42 -55.84
N ALA A 50 -37.71 19.42 -55.67
CA ALA A 50 -38.33 19.77 -54.38
C ALA A 50 -38.01 18.77 -53.25
N THR A 51 -37.76 17.51 -53.57
CA THR A 51 -37.36 16.51 -52.57
C THR A 51 -35.91 16.65 -52.15
N ILE A 52 -35.03 16.99 -53.09
CA ILE A 52 -33.61 17.27 -52.80
C ILE A 52 -33.51 18.51 -51.90
N GLU A 53 -34.25 19.58 -52.21
CA GLU A 53 -34.27 20.81 -51.41
C GLU A 53 -34.76 20.55 -49.96
N LEU A 54 -35.78 19.69 -49.80
CA LEU A 54 -36.26 19.26 -48.49
C LEU A 54 -35.25 18.39 -47.71
N ILE A 55 -34.47 17.57 -48.42
CA ILE A 55 -33.41 16.75 -47.82
C ILE A 55 -32.24 17.63 -47.37
N GLU A 56 -31.82 18.59 -48.20
CA GLU A 56 -30.77 19.55 -47.88
C GLU A 56 -31.14 20.39 -46.65
N GLN A 57 -32.37 20.93 -46.61
CA GLN A 57 -32.86 21.69 -45.47
C GLN A 57 -32.86 20.86 -44.16
N LYS A 58 -33.30 19.60 -44.22
CA LYS A 58 -33.31 18.70 -43.05
C LYS A 58 -31.92 18.22 -42.64
N LEU A 59 -30.97 18.17 -43.58
CA LEU A 59 -29.57 17.90 -43.27
C LEU A 59 -28.93 19.09 -42.56
N GLU A 60 -29.17 20.32 -43.03
CA GLU A 60 -28.66 21.53 -42.38
C GLU A 60 -29.21 21.70 -40.95
N GLU A 61 -30.52 21.49 -40.72
CA GLU A 61 -31.12 21.52 -39.38
C GLU A 61 -30.49 20.53 -38.39
N ARG A 62 -29.92 19.43 -38.90
CA ARG A 62 -29.31 18.36 -38.09
C ARG A 62 -27.81 18.48 -37.95
N LEU A 63 -27.11 18.98 -38.97
CA LEU A 63 -25.66 19.09 -38.99
C LEU A 63 -25.15 20.32 -38.24
N VAL A 64 -25.84 21.46 -38.34
CA VAL A 64 -25.42 22.72 -37.69
C VAL A 64 -25.28 22.57 -36.17
N PRO A 65 -26.24 21.98 -35.42
CA PRO A 65 -26.08 21.78 -33.97
C PRO A 65 -24.98 20.75 -33.61
N LEU A 66 -24.69 19.82 -34.52
CA LEU A 66 -23.65 18.81 -34.36
C LEU A 66 -22.25 19.40 -34.56
N GLU A 67 -22.08 20.27 -35.55
CA GLU A 67 -20.86 21.04 -35.78
C GLU A 67 -20.60 22.02 -34.63
N GLU A 68 -21.60 22.80 -34.20
CA GLU A 68 -21.48 23.69 -33.04
C GLU A 68 -21.16 22.92 -31.76
N GLY A 69 -21.79 21.75 -31.55
CA GLY A 69 -21.53 20.88 -30.41
C GLY A 69 -20.17 20.18 -30.43
N LEU A 70 -19.63 19.88 -31.62
CA LEU A 70 -18.26 19.35 -31.78
C LEU A 70 -17.23 20.45 -31.57
N GLN A 71 -17.45 21.63 -32.14
CA GLN A 71 -16.57 22.78 -32.00
C GLN A 71 -16.49 23.26 -30.54
N GLY A 72 -17.62 23.30 -29.83
CA GLY A 72 -17.67 23.56 -28.39
C GLY A 72 -16.95 22.50 -27.54
N ARG A 73 -16.98 21.22 -27.94
CA ARG A 73 -16.20 20.15 -27.26
C ARG A 73 -14.70 20.26 -27.53
N PHE A 74 -14.29 20.66 -28.74
CA PHE A 74 -12.90 20.92 -29.05
C PHE A 74 -12.36 22.15 -28.29
N GLU A 75 -13.16 23.19 -28.12
CA GLU A 75 -12.81 24.34 -27.28
C GLU A 75 -12.75 23.97 -25.79
N GLN A 76 -13.69 23.17 -25.28
CA GLN A 76 -13.64 22.65 -23.91
C GLN A 76 -12.41 21.76 -23.65
N GLN A 77 -12.04 20.90 -24.61
CA GLN A 77 -10.81 20.10 -24.53
C GLN A 77 -9.56 20.99 -24.61
N GLY A 78 -9.56 22.03 -25.45
CA GLY A 78 -8.48 23.01 -25.53
C GLY A 78 -8.29 23.78 -24.21
N GLN A 79 -9.39 24.17 -23.56
CA GLN A 79 -9.38 24.77 -22.22
C GLN A 79 -8.92 23.78 -21.14
N GLY A 80 -9.31 22.51 -21.24
CA GLY A 80 -8.85 21.44 -20.34
C GLY A 80 -7.34 21.17 -20.46
N ILE A 81 -6.81 21.16 -21.68
CA ILE A 81 -5.36 21.03 -21.93
C ILE A 81 -4.61 22.28 -21.45
N GLY A 82 -5.18 23.48 -21.63
CA GLY A 82 -4.64 24.73 -21.08
C GLY A 82 -4.59 24.73 -19.55
N ALA A 83 -5.66 24.31 -18.88
CA ALA A 83 -5.70 24.17 -17.42
C ALA A 83 -4.70 23.13 -16.91
N LEU A 84 -4.51 22.02 -17.65
CA LEU A 84 -3.50 21.01 -17.32
C LEU A 84 -2.08 21.56 -17.44
N ARG A 85 -1.81 22.36 -18.49
CA ARG A 85 -0.54 23.04 -18.70
C ARG A 85 -0.25 24.05 -17.59
N ASP A 86 -1.24 24.83 -17.17
CA ASP A 86 -1.12 25.78 -16.05
C ASP A 86 -0.85 25.07 -14.72
N VAL A 87 -1.46 23.90 -14.49
CA VAL A 87 -1.16 23.06 -13.31
C VAL A 87 0.27 22.53 -13.38
N LEU A 88 0.71 22.04 -14.54
CA LEU A 88 2.09 21.58 -14.74
C LEU A 88 3.12 22.71 -14.57
N ASP A 89 2.81 23.92 -15.05
CA ASP A 89 3.69 25.08 -14.90
C ASP A 89 3.75 25.55 -13.43
N ARG A 90 2.63 25.55 -12.70
CA ARG A 90 2.61 25.80 -11.26
C ARG A 90 3.38 24.75 -10.46
N MET A 91 3.23 23.47 -10.80
CA MET A 91 3.99 22.38 -10.17
C MET A 91 5.49 22.52 -10.47
N SER A 92 5.86 22.83 -11.71
CA SER A 92 7.24 23.07 -12.13
C SER A 92 7.89 24.24 -11.39
N GLN A 93 7.14 25.34 -11.19
CA GLN A 93 7.59 26.47 -10.39
C GLN A 93 7.74 26.11 -8.91
N GLY A 94 6.80 25.34 -8.34
CA GLY A 94 6.88 24.84 -6.96
C GLY A 94 8.10 23.94 -6.74
N VAL A 95 8.40 23.04 -7.68
CA VAL A 95 9.60 22.19 -7.63
C VAL A 95 10.88 23.01 -7.67
N ARG A 96 10.95 24.06 -8.50
CA ARG A 96 12.13 24.97 -8.55
C ARG A 96 12.28 25.80 -7.27
N ALA A 97 11.16 26.27 -6.70
CA ALA A 97 11.18 27.00 -5.42
C ALA A 97 11.66 26.10 -4.27
N ASN A 98 11.20 24.85 -4.23
CA ASN A 98 11.64 23.87 -3.24
C ASN A 98 13.12 23.50 -3.43
N ALA A 99 13.60 23.34 -4.66
CA ALA A 99 15.02 23.09 -4.94
C ALA A 99 15.91 24.22 -4.42
N LYS A 100 15.50 25.48 -4.62
CA LYS A 100 16.21 26.65 -4.08
C LYS A 100 16.19 26.69 -2.55
N SER A 101 15.05 26.37 -1.92
CA SER A 101 14.97 26.29 -0.46
C SER A 101 15.86 25.19 0.13
N ILE A 102 16.02 24.07 -0.59
CA ILE A 102 16.92 22.97 -0.22
C ILE A 102 18.39 23.41 -0.33
N GLU A 103 18.77 24.15 -1.37
CA GLU A 103 20.12 24.74 -1.48
C GLU A 103 20.40 25.74 -0.34
N ASP A 104 19.44 26.61 -0.02
CA ASP A 104 19.56 27.56 1.10
C ASP A 104 19.68 26.85 2.46
N LEU A 105 18.93 25.76 2.67
CA LEU A 105 19.02 24.92 3.87
C LEU A 105 20.36 24.18 3.94
N LYS A 106 20.88 23.69 2.82
CA LYS A 106 22.19 23.06 2.74
C LYS A 106 23.30 24.05 3.10
N ALA A 107 23.24 25.28 2.59
CA ALA A 107 24.20 26.32 2.93
C ALA A 107 24.16 26.67 4.43
N LYS A 108 22.96 26.78 5.03
CA LYS A 108 22.79 26.99 6.47
C LYS A 108 23.31 25.81 7.31
N LEU A 109 23.14 24.58 6.83
CA LEU A 109 23.64 23.38 7.49
C LEU A 109 25.18 23.35 7.45
N GLU A 110 25.79 23.68 6.32
CA GLU A 110 27.24 23.79 6.18
C GLU A 110 27.79 24.89 7.11
N GLU A 111 27.17 26.08 7.15
CA GLU A 111 27.56 27.15 8.07
C GLU A 111 27.46 26.72 9.55
N ASN A 112 26.36 26.06 9.93
CA ASN A 112 26.18 25.54 11.29
C ASN A 112 27.21 24.45 11.62
N SER A 113 27.56 23.59 10.66
CA SER A 113 28.56 22.55 10.87
C SER A 113 29.95 23.14 11.15
N ILE A 114 30.31 24.23 10.46
CA ILE A 114 31.55 24.99 10.69
C ILE A 114 31.53 25.60 12.11
N ARG A 115 30.43 26.26 12.50
CA ARG A 115 30.30 26.86 13.84
C ARG A 115 30.40 25.84 14.97
N VAL A 116 29.84 24.64 14.77
CA VAL A 116 29.93 23.53 15.74
C VAL A 116 31.37 23.04 15.85
N TYR A 117 32.07 22.91 14.72
CA TYR A 117 33.48 22.51 14.70
C TYR A 117 34.38 23.54 15.40
N GLU A 118 34.15 24.84 15.20
CA GLU A 118 34.86 25.91 15.88
C GLU A 118 34.66 25.89 17.41
N ARG A 119 33.43 25.63 17.88
CA ARG A 119 33.14 25.48 19.32
C ARG A 119 33.83 24.27 19.93
N LEU A 120 33.79 23.11 19.25
CA LEU A 120 34.48 21.89 19.69
C LEU A 120 36.00 22.09 19.75
N SER A 121 36.57 22.79 18.77
CA SER A 121 38.00 23.14 18.76
C SER A 121 38.36 24.11 19.90
N ALA A 122 37.50 25.08 20.20
CA ALA A 122 37.68 25.99 21.32
C ALA A 122 37.59 25.27 22.68
N GLU A 123 36.65 24.34 22.86
CA GLU A 123 36.55 23.51 24.06
C GLU A 123 37.78 22.61 24.24
N LYS A 124 38.26 21.98 23.17
CA LYS A 124 39.49 21.16 23.22
C LYS A 124 40.71 21.98 23.66
N ASN A 125 40.89 23.18 23.11
CA ASN A 125 41.94 24.11 23.54
C ASN A 125 41.81 24.53 25.01
N LEU A 126 40.59 24.64 25.53
CA LEU A 126 40.34 24.97 26.92
C LEU A 126 40.71 23.82 27.85
N VAL A 127 40.36 22.58 27.47
CA VAL A 127 40.73 21.35 28.19
C VAL A 127 42.25 21.20 28.25
N GLU A 128 42.95 21.35 27.14
CA GLU A 128 44.43 21.27 27.10
C GLU A 128 45.10 22.33 27.99
N ARG A 129 44.55 23.55 28.04
CA ARG A 129 45.03 24.61 28.96
C ARG A 129 44.78 24.28 30.42
N LEU A 130 43.63 23.71 30.75
CA LEU A 130 43.29 23.28 32.11
C LEU A 130 44.19 22.13 32.57
N GLU A 131 44.48 21.18 31.70
CA GLU A 131 45.43 20.09 31.97
C GLU A 131 46.84 20.64 32.22
N ALA A 132 47.31 21.57 31.38
CA ALA A 132 48.61 22.23 31.57
C ALA A 132 48.69 23.04 32.89
N LEU A 133 47.61 23.73 33.27
CA LEU A 133 47.50 24.42 34.56
C LEU A 133 47.51 23.44 35.73
N SER A 134 46.80 22.31 35.62
CA SER A 134 46.76 21.28 36.66
C SER A 134 48.15 20.66 36.88
N ALA A 135 48.90 20.41 35.80
CA ALA A 135 50.26 19.88 35.87
C ALA A 135 51.23 20.86 36.52
N ARG A 136 51.11 22.16 36.21
CA ARG A 136 51.89 23.23 36.86
C ARG A 136 51.58 23.34 38.35
N LEU A 137 50.31 23.24 38.73
CA LEU A 137 49.88 23.30 40.13
C LEU A 137 50.38 22.08 40.93
N ALA A 138 50.41 20.90 40.31
CA ALA A 138 50.98 19.69 40.90
C ALA A 138 52.51 19.83 41.10
N ALA A 139 53.22 20.40 40.12
CA ALA A 139 54.65 20.66 40.23
C ALA A 139 54.97 21.68 41.35
N ASP A 140 54.18 22.75 41.50
CA ASP A 140 54.40 23.76 42.55
C ASP A 140 54.08 23.24 43.97
N LYS A 141 53.11 22.32 44.10
CA LYS A 141 52.89 21.60 45.37
C LYS A 141 54.08 20.70 45.73
N SER A 142 54.70 20.05 44.74
CA SER A 142 55.88 19.22 44.96
C SER A 142 57.13 20.04 45.33
N SER A 143 57.30 21.24 44.76
CA SER A 143 58.39 22.17 45.10
C SER A 143 58.26 22.74 46.51
N ARG A 144 57.03 23.06 46.95
CA ARG A 144 56.72 23.51 48.32
C ARG A 144 56.88 22.42 49.36
N ALA A 145 56.56 21.16 49.04
CA ALA A 145 56.82 20.02 49.92
C ALA A 145 58.33 19.75 50.10
N GLY A 146 59.14 20.00 49.07
CA GLY A 146 60.61 19.87 49.14
C GLY A 146 61.29 20.96 49.99
N HIS A 147 60.68 22.13 50.17
CA HIS A 147 61.23 23.23 50.98
C HIS A 147 60.90 23.15 52.48
N ALA A 148 60.02 22.25 52.91
CA ALA A 148 59.62 22.08 54.31
C ALA A 148 60.41 20.99 55.07
N GLY A 149 61.40 20.36 54.44
CA GLY A 149 62.15 19.21 54.97
C GLY A 149 63.36 19.52 55.86
N GLY A 150 63.56 20.77 56.32
CA GLY A 150 64.77 21.13 57.04
C GLY A 150 64.60 22.19 58.12
N ARG A 151 64.17 21.80 59.33
CA ARG A 151 64.62 22.40 60.61
C ARG A 151 64.17 21.62 61.86
N ARG A 152 65.19 20.98 62.45
CA ARG A 152 65.55 20.69 63.86
C ARG A 152 64.52 20.61 65.00
N THR A 153 64.79 19.59 65.81
CA THR A 153 64.35 19.14 67.15
C THR A 153 64.46 20.14 68.30
N ALA A 154 63.53 20.08 69.28
CA ALA A 154 63.78 20.00 70.75
C ALA A 154 62.46 19.97 71.57
N PRO A 155 62.46 19.46 72.84
CA PRO A 155 61.32 18.77 73.47
C PRO A 155 60.63 19.54 74.62
N GLY A 156 59.40 19.15 74.96
CA GLY A 156 58.74 19.55 76.21
C GLY A 156 57.23 19.28 76.23
N ALA A 157 56.80 18.28 76.99
CA ALA A 157 55.43 18.15 77.52
C ALA A 157 55.28 19.09 78.75
N PRO A 158 54.07 19.49 79.22
CA PRO A 158 52.88 18.64 79.40
C PRO A 158 51.52 19.28 79.02
N ASN A 159 50.49 18.43 79.00
CA ASN A 159 49.07 18.75 78.79
C ASN A 159 48.44 19.43 80.04
N PRO A 160 47.32 20.18 79.92
CA PRO A 160 46.01 19.52 79.99
C PRO A 160 44.90 20.07 79.06
N ALA A 161 43.90 19.22 78.85
CA ALA A 161 42.62 19.35 78.13
C ALA A 161 41.66 20.42 78.78
N PRO A 162 40.37 20.62 78.36
CA PRO A 162 39.56 19.87 77.38
C PRO A 162 38.59 20.69 76.48
N GLN A 163 38.10 20.07 75.40
CA GLN A 163 36.78 20.21 74.74
C GLN A 163 36.91 19.57 73.34
N ALA A 164 36.05 18.70 72.81
CA ALA A 164 34.75 18.22 73.25
C ALA A 164 34.54 16.77 72.78
N SER A 165 33.72 16.10 73.55
CA SER A 165 33.16 14.75 73.46
C SER A 165 32.63 14.30 72.09
N SER A 166 32.96 13.06 71.74
CA SER A 166 32.02 12.17 71.05
C SER A 166 31.06 11.58 72.09
N PRO A 167 29.77 11.40 71.77
CA PRO A 167 29.07 10.22 72.25
C PRO A 167 28.31 9.47 71.14
N SER A 168 28.08 8.22 71.48
CA SER A 168 27.61 7.06 70.75
C SER A 168 26.09 6.95 70.58
N VAL A 169 25.69 6.28 69.48
CA VAL A 169 24.64 5.23 69.35
C VAL A 169 23.16 5.59 69.65
N SER A 170 22.31 5.43 68.63
CA SER A 170 21.08 4.58 68.60
C SER A 170 19.94 5.23 67.80
N GLY A 171 19.29 4.43 66.94
CA GLY A 171 17.88 4.64 66.58
C GLY A 171 17.59 4.95 65.12
N ALA A 172 16.87 4.01 64.49
CA ALA A 172 16.14 4.12 63.22
C ALA A 172 16.98 4.15 61.93
N GLN A 173 17.05 2.99 61.27
CA GLN A 173 17.12 2.93 59.81
C GLN A 173 15.91 3.68 59.24
N PRO A 174 16.07 4.73 58.41
CA PRO A 174 15.08 5.01 57.40
C PRO A 174 15.38 4.08 56.23
N ALA A 175 14.40 3.27 55.84
CA ALA A 175 14.43 2.56 54.58
C ALA A 175 14.63 3.58 53.45
N ILE A 176 15.86 3.68 52.93
CA ILE A 176 16.11 4.34 51.65
C ILE A 176 15.53 3.41 50.60
N LYS A 177 14.32 3.72 50.13
CA LYS A 177 13.86 3.23 48.83
C LYS A 177 14.92 3.65 47.82
N VAL A 178 15.66 2.66 47.29
CA VAL A 178 16.43 2.83 46.06
C VAL A 178 15.40 3.08 44.96
N GLN A 179 15.01 4.34 44.80
CA GLN A 179 14.37 4.81 43.60
C GLN A 179 15.47 4.69 42.54
N ALA A 180 15.30 3.72 41.63
CA ALA A 180 16.17 3.58 40.48
C ALA A 180 16.28 4.96 39.84
N ALA A 181 17.50 5.52 39.86
CA ALA A 181 17.83 6.73 39.15
C ALA A 181 17.73 6.38 37.66
N GLY A 182 16.51 6.49 37.12
CA GLY A 182 16.24 6.54 35.70
C GLY A 182 17.09 7.67 35.16
N THR A 183 18.11 7.30 34.39
CA THR A 183 19.06 8.23 33.81
C THR A 183 18.30 9.24 32.97
N ALA A 184 18.49 10.52 33.28
CA ALA A 184 18.01 11.69 32.57
C ALA A 184 18.60 11.81 31.15
N ARG A 185 18.36 10.80 30.31
CA ARG A 185 18.70 10.73 28.88
C ARG A 185 17.53 10.37 27.97
N ASP A 186 16.37 10.02 28.54
CA ASP A 186 15.14 9.73 27.77
C ASP A 186 14.28 10.97 27.47
N ALA A 187 14.74 12.17 27.86
CA ALA A 187 13.97 13.41 27.76
C ALA A 187 14.28 14.28 26.52
N VAL A 188 15.05 13.80 25.54
CA VAL A 188 15.49 14.63 24.39
C VAL A 188 14.81 14.28 23.05
N LEU A 189 13.90 13.30 22.99
CA LEU A 189 13.19 12.94 21.74
C LEU A 189 11.67 12.76 21.86
N ARG A 190 11.05 13.32 22.89
CA ARG A 190 9.61 13.60 22.88
C ARG A 190 9.44 15.10 23.01
N PRO A 191 8.90 15.82 22.00
CA PRO A 191 8.36 17.13 22.32
C PRO A 191 7.28 16.91 23.39
N GLU A 192 7.48 17.48 24.58
CA GLU A 192 6.39 17.74 25.51
C GLU A 192 5.39 18.62 24.75
N THR A 193 4.37 17.99 24.19
CA THR A 193 3.18 18.72 23.75
C THR A 193 2.46 19.12 25.03
N ALA A 194 2.52 20.40 25.36
CA ALA A 194 1.39 21.03 26.03
C ALA A 194 0.11 20.54 25.33
N PRO A 195 -1.02 20.29 26.03
CA PRO A 195 -2.25 19.91 25.36
C PRO A 195 -2.57 21.03 24.36
N ALA A 196 -2.24 20.79 23.10
CA ALA A 196 -2.62 21.65 22.01
C ALA A 196 -4.15 21.64 22.08
N ALA A 197 -4.74 22.83 22.16
CA ALA A 197 -6.14 22.96 21.80
C ALA A 197 -6.28 22.24 20.45
N VAL A 198 -7.04 21.14 20.43
CA VAL A 198 -7.30 20.38 19.21
C VAL A 198 -8.03 21.35 18.28
N GLU A 199 -7.30 21.97 17.35
CA GLU A 199 -7.91 22.71 16.27
C GLU A 199 -8.82 21.74 15.50
N PRO A 200 -9.99 22.20 15.03
CA PRO A 200 -10.97 21.34 14.41
C PRO A 200 -10.35 20.68 13.18
N TYR A 201 -10.29 19.35 13.20
CA TYR A 201 -10.03 18.34 12.15
C TYR A 201 -10.04 18.80 10.66
N ASP A 202 -9.28 19.83 10.27
CA ASP A 202 -9.30 20.35 8.90
C ASP A 202 -8.64 19.34 7.95
N GLY A 203 -9.40 18.91 6.94
CA GLY A 203 -8.96 17.99 5.89
C GLY A 203 -8.92 16.50 6.22
N ALA A 204 -9.29 16.03 7.42
CA ALA A 204 -9.27 14.60 7.75
C ALA A 204 -10.20 13.77 6.84
N THR A 205 -11.43 14.24 6.63
CA THR A 205 -12.38 13.64 5.66
C THR A 205 -11.74 13.55 4.28
N ALA A 206 -11.18 14.65 3.76
CA ALA A 206 -10.59 14.68 2.42
C ALA A 206 -9.42 13.68 2.28
N ARG A 207 -8.54 13.59 3.29
CA ARG A 207 -7.45 12.62 3.32
C ARG A 207 -7.96 11.18 3.28
N LEU A 208 -8.97 10.86 4.08
CA LEU A 208 -9.60 9.53 4.11
C LEU A 208 -10.28 9.19 2.78
N LEU A 209 -10.97 10.13 2.16
CA LEU A 209 -11.61 9.93 0.85
C LEU A 209 -10.57 9.69 -0.26
N VAL A 210 -9.50 10.48 -0.30
CA VAL A 210 -8.39 10.26 -1.25
C VAL A 210 -7.73 8.91 -1.01
N ALA A 211 -7.46 8.55 0.24
CA ALA A 211 -6.90 7.26 0.60
C ALA A 211 -7.79 6.09 0.17
N THR A 212 -9.12 6.25 0.32
CA THR A 212 -10.12 5.29 -0.13
C THR A 212 -10.09 5.09 -1.65
N LEU A 213 -10.09 6.18 -2.43
CA LEU A 213 -10.02 6.11 -3.90
C LEU A 213 -8.73 5.43 -4.38
N LEU A 214 -7.60 5.73 -3.74
CA LEU A 214 -6.32 5.08 -4.02
C LEU A 214 -6.33 3.59 -3.66
N ALA A 215 -6.97 3.21 -2.54
CA ALA A 215 -7.16 1.79 -2.20
C ALA A 215 -7.98 1.06 -3.27
N PHE A 216 -9.07 1.65 -3.77
CA PHE A 216 -9.83 1.07 -4.89
C PHE A 216 -8.99 0.93 -6.17
N ALA A 217 -8.08 1.88 -6.43
CA ALA A 217 -7.16 1.78 -7.57
C ALA A 217 -6.24 0.55 -7.47
N VAL A 218 -5.84 0.13 -6.27
CA VAL A 218 -5.10 -1.14 -6.08
C VAL A 218 -5.89 -2.33 -6.65
N GLY A 219 -7.21 -2.38 -6.43
CA GLY A 219 -8.07 -3.42 -6.99
C GLY A 219 -8.10 -3.46 -8.52
N LEU A 220 -8.13 -2.28 -9.16
CA LEU A 220 -8.02 -2.16 -10.61
C LEU A 220 -6.64 -2.65 -11.10
N GLY A 221 -5.57 -2.22 -10.43
CA GLY A 221 -4.21 -2.64 -10.77
C GLY A 221 -4.00 -4.14 -10.61
N LEU A 222 -4.55 -4.76 -9.57
CA LEU A 222 -4.52 -6.22 -9.37
C LEU A 222 -5.22 -6.97 -10.51
N THR A 223 -6.36 -6.46 -11.00
CA THR A 223 -7.05 -7.05 -12.17
C THR A 223 -6.20 -6.97 -13.44
N LEU A 224 -5.48 -5.87 -13.64
CA LEU A 224 -4.55 -5.69 -14.76
C LEU A 224 -3.27 -6.53 -14.64
N LEU A 225 -2.87 -6.88 -13.41
CA LEU A 225 -1.76 -7.81 -13.15
C LEU A 225 -2.18 -9.27 -13.36
N GLU A 226 -3.42 -9.63 -13.03
CA GLU A 226 -3.96 -10.98 -13.16
C GLU A 226 -4.23 -11.34 -14.62
N THR A 227 -5.02 -10.52 -15.32
CA THR A 227 -5.59 -10.86 -16.64
C THR A 227 -4.57 -11.29 -17.71
N PRO A 228 -3.35 -10.73 -17.80
CA PRO A 228 -2.36 -11.17 -18.78
C PRO A 228 -1.76 -12.55 -18.48
N GLN A 229 -1.88 -13.03 -17.24
CA GLN A 229 -1.39 -14.35 -16.82
C GLN A 229 -2.40 -15.46 -17.13
N LEU A 230 -3.60 -15.09 -17.62
CA LEU A 230 -4.69 -16.00 -17.92
C LEU A 230 -4.77 -16.33 -19.40
N GLN A 231 -5.44 -17.44 -19.70
CA GLN A 231 -5.82 -17.78 -21.06
C GLN A 231 -6.82 -16.75 -21.61
N PRO A 232 -6.81 -16.44 -22.92
CA PRO A 232 -7.67 -15.41 -23.50
C PRO A 232 -9.17 -15.57 -23.21
N TRP A 233 -9.66 -16.81 -23.11
CA TRP A 233 -11.06 -17.12 -22.82
C TRP A 233 -11.43 -16.89 -21.34
N ALA A 234 -10.46 -16.90 -20.43
CA ALA A 234 -10.66 -16.71 -18.98
C ALA A 234 -10.62 -15.23 -18.56
N VAL A 235 -10.06 -14.34 -19.39
CA VAL A 235 -9.86 -12.92 -19.08
C VAL A 235 -11.18 -12.23 -18.70
N SER A 236 -12.24 -12.41 -19.49
CA SER A 236 -13.54 -11.78 -19.22
C SER A 236 -14.19 -12.30 -17.94
N HIS A 237 -14.06 -13.61 -17.67
CA HIS A 237 -14.55 -14.22 -16.42
C HIS A 237 -13.81 -13.66 -15.22
N ALA A 238 -12.48 -13.59 -15.26
CA ALA A 238 -11.68 -13.06 -14.16
C ALA A 238 -11.96 -11.58 -13.88
N ALA A 239 -12.07 -10.75 -14.92
CA ALA A 239 -12.45 -9.36 -14.77
C ALA A 239 -13.84 -9.23 -14.12
N LEU A 240 -14.86 -9.91 -14.64
CA LEU A 240 -16.21 -9.90 -14.08
C LEU A 240 -16.23 -10.40 -12.63
N ARG A 241 -15.47 -11.46 -12.32
CA ARG A 241 -15.33 -12.01 -10.97
C ARG A 241 -14.77 -10.96 -10.01
N ASN A 242 -13.73 -10.23 -10.37
CA ASN A 242 -13.16 -9.18 -9.52
C ASN A 242 -14.18 -8.06 -9.25
N PHE A 243 -14.96 -7.63 -10.26
CA PHE A 243 -16.04 -6.66 -10.04
C PHE A 243 -17.14 -7.20 -9.13
N ALA A 244 -17.56 -8.45 -9.32
CA ALA A 244 -18.58 -9.09 -8.49
C ALA A 244 -18.11 -9.26 -7.04
N VAL A 245 -16.87 -9.69 -6.83
CA VAL A 245 -16.25 -9.81 -5.50
C VAL A 245 -16.22 -8.45 -4.81
N ALA A 246 -15.79 -7.39 -5.50
CA ALA A 246 -15.78 -6.04 -4.93
C ALA A 246 -17.20 -5.58 -4.51
N ALA A 247 -18.20 -5.77 -5.38
CA ALA A 247 -19.58 -5.40 -5.07
C ALA A 247 -20.15 -6.18 -3.87
N VAL A 248 -19.91 -7.49 -3.81
CA VAL A 248 -20.38 -8.32 -2.69
C VAL A 248 -19.66 -7.96 -1.39
N LEU A 249 -18.35 -7.69 -1.43
CA LEU A 249 -17.60 -7.23 -0.25
C LEU A 249 -18.15 -5.91 0.28
N ILE A 250 -18.45 -4.96 -0.62
CA ILE A 250 -19.06 -3.67 -0.25
C ILE A 250 -20.37 -3.90 0.49
N LEU A 251 -21.28 -4.69 -0.09
CA LEU A 251 -22.58 -4.94 0.52
C LEU A 251 -22.47 -5.74 1.82
N ALA A 252 -21.68 -6.81 1.84
CA ALA A 252 -21.54 -7.70 3.00
C ALA A 252 -20.84 -7.00 4.17
N TYR A 253 -19.76 -6.27 3.89
CA TYR A 253 -19.06 -5.52 4.92
C TYR A 253 -19.90 -4.36 5.43
N PHE A 254 -20.58 -3.61 4.56
CA PHE A 254 -21.43 -2.50 5.02
C PHE A 254 -22.60 -2.97 5.89
N THR A 255 -23.31 -4.02 5.47
CA THR A 255 -24.54 -4.49 6.15
C THR A 255 -24.28 -5.36 7.38
N ILE A 256 -23.26 -6.23 7.33
CA ILE A 256 -23.00 -7.21 8.39
C ILE A 256 -21.71 -6.87 9.12
N GLY A 257 -20.63 -6.63 8.36
CA GLY A 257 -19.29 -6.56 8.92
C GLY A 257 -19.05 -5.34 9.81
N PHE A 258 -19.34 -4.15 9.30
CA PHE A 258 -19.13 -2.87 9.96
C PHE A 258 -20.08 -2.71 11.15
N GLY A 259 -21.37 -2.98 10.94
CA GLY A 259 -22.39 -2.74 11.93
C GLY A 259 -22.61 -3.87 12.96
N GLY A 260 -22.44 -5.13 12.57
CA GLY A 260 -22.78 -6.28 13.41
C GLY A 260 -21.69 -6.73 14.39
N LEU A 261 -20.41 -6.46 14.09
CA LEU A 261 -19.27 -6.97 14.86
C LEU A 261 -18.50 -5.89 15.65
N PHE A 262 -18.50 -4.62 15.21
CA PHE A 262 -17.80 -3.53 15.90
C PHE A 262 -18.63 -2.79 16.96
N GLY A 263 -19.95 -3.01 17.00
CA GLY A 263 -20.83 -2.54 18.07
C GLY A 263 -22.02 -1.70 17.60
N GLU A 264 -23.22 -2.14 17.98
CA GLU A 264 -24.50 -1.41 18.01
C GLU A 264 -25.03 -0.79 16.69
N ALA A 265 -24.93 -1.49 15.55
CA ALA A 265 -25.72 -1.13 14.36
C ALA A 265 -26.98 -1.97 14.18
N ASP A 266 -28.04 -1.32 13.68
CA ASP A 266 -29.05 -1.98 12.86
C ASP A 266 -28.41 -2.39 11.52
N PRO A 267 -28.46 -3.67 11.11
CA PRO A 267 -27.94 -4.17 9.82
C PRO A 267 -28.45 -3.42 8.58
N VAL A 268 -29.55 -2.66 8.72
CA VAL A 268 -30.18 -1.90 7.62
C VAL A 268 -29.61 -0.49 7.48
N SER A 269 -29.19 0.16 8.57
CA SER A 269 -28.69 1.55 8.54
C SER A 269 -27.17 1.65 8.52
N GLY A 270 -26.45 0.55 8.77
CA GLY A 270 -24.99 0.56 8.96
C GLY A 270 -24.55 1.06 10.34
N GLY A 271 -25.51 1.45 11.19
CA GLY A 271 -25.31 1.87 12.57
C GLY A 271 -24.85 3.31 12.75
N GLU A 272 -25.30 3.92 13.84
CA GLU A 272 -24.65 5.13 14.36
C GLU A 272 -23.20 4.78 14.73
N PRO A 273 -22.23 5.68 14.52
CA PRO A 273 -20.88 5.44 14.96
C PRO A 273 -20.92 5.11 16.46
N ALA A 274 -20.17 4.10 16.90
CA ALA A 274 -19.85 4.01 18.32
C ALA A 274 -19.37 5.41 18.74
N ASP A 275 -19.96 5.96 19.81
CA ASP A 275 -19.68 7.31 20.29
C ASP A 275 -18.19 7.46 20.60
N ALA A 276 -17.42 7.80 19.57
CA ALA A 276 -15.98 7.78 19.56
C ALA A 276 -15.38 9.18 19.57
N GLY A 277 -16.23 10.19 19.80
CA GLY A 277 -15.82 11.60 19.82
C GLY A 277 -15.36 12.15 18.47
N LEU A 278 -15.62 11.45 17.35
CA LEU A 278 -15.33 11.92 16.00
C LEU A 278 -16.52 12.68 15.41
N ALA A 279 -16.25 13.70 14.60
CA ALA A 279 -17.28 14.32 13.77
C ALA A 279 -17.88 13.28 12.81
N ALA A 280 -19.21 13.31 12.61
CA ALA A 280 -19.93 12.29 11.82
C ALA A 280 -19.32 12.06 10.43
N ASP A 281 -18.98 13.12 9.71
CA ASP A 281 -18.38 13.06 8.38
C ASP A 281 -16.99 12.39 8.37
N VAL A 282 -16.17 12.65 9.40
CA VAL A 282 -14.86 12.00 9.57
C VAL A 282 -15.03 10.51 9.90
N ALA A 283 -16.00 10.20 10.76
CA ALA A 283 -16.35 8.81 11.08
C ALA A 283 -16.75 8.07 9.81
N ASP A 284 -17.67 8.60 9.02
CA ASP A 284 -18.12 8.02 7.74
C ASP A 284 -16.97 7.84 6.74
N ALA A 285 -16.11 8.84 6.57
CA ALA A 285 -14.93 8.73 5.72
C ALA A 285 -13.97 7.61 6.17
N LEU A 286 -13.84 7.39 7.48
CA LEU A 286 -13.06 6.29 8.03
C LEU A 286 -13.70 4.92 7.76
N ARG A 287 -15.04 4.83 7.78
CA ARG A 287 -15.77 3.61 7.39
C ARG A 287 -15.51 3.26 5.94
N LEU A 288 -15.60 4.26 5.06
CA LEU A 288 -15.34 4.12 3.63
C LEU A 288 -13.90 3.67 3.37
N TYR A 289 -12.94 4.23 4.11
CA TYR A 289 -11.54 3.81 4.02
C TYR A 289 -11.34 2.34 4.39
N ARG A 290 -11.89 1.91 5.54
CA ARG A 290 -11.81 0.50 5.97
C ARG A 290 -12.51 -0.43 4.99
N LEU A 291 -13.66 -0.02 4.44
CA LEU A 291 -14.33 -0.76 3.39
C LEU A 291 -13.43 -0.92 2.15
N GLY A 292 -12.71 0.13 1.76
CA GLY A 292 -11.69 0.05 0.70
C GLY A 292 -10.61 -1.01 0.99
N LEU A 293 -10.11 -1.09 2.22
CA LEU A 293 -9.16 -2.13 2.63
C LEU A 293 -9.74 -3.55 2.51
N VAL A 294 -10.99 -3.74 2.93
CA VAL A 294 -11.70 -5.04 2.81
C VAL A 294 -11.83 -5.45 1.35
N VAL A 295 -12.18 -4.50 0.47
CA VAL A 295 -12.25 -4.74 -0.97
C VAL A 295 -10.88 -5.14 -1.53
N VAL A 296 -9.81 -4.43 -1.17
CA VAL A 296 -8.44 -4.78 -1.58
C VAL A 296 -8.07 -6.19 -1.12
N GLY A 297 -8.34 -6.51 0.15
CA GLY A 297 -8.09 -7.81 0.74
C GLY A 297 -8.80 -8.95 -0.01
N GLY A 298 -10.10 -8.80 -0.26
CA GLY A 298 -10.85 -9.81 -1.01
C GLY A 298 -10.48 -9.89 -2.49
N LEU A 299 -10.00 -8.80 -3.10
CA LEU A 299 -9.45 -8.83 -4.45
C LEU A 299 -8.08 -9.54 -4.50
N ILE A 300 -7.25 -9.45 -3.46
CA ILE A 300 -6.05 -10.30 -3.35
C ILE A 300 -6.46 -11.78 -3.33
N VAL A 301 -7.46 -12.15 -2.53
CA VAL A 301 -7.98 -13.53 -2.53
C VAL A 301 -8.48 -13.92 -3.92
N SER A 302 -9.29 -13.07 -4.54
CA SER A 302 -9.87 -13.28 -5.88
C SER A 302 -8.81 -13.50 -6.96
N THR A 303 -7.74 -12.70 -6.97
CA THR A 303 -6.66 -12.84 -7.96
C THR A 303 -5.79 -14.06 -7.72
N ILE A 304 -5.60 -14.49 -6.47
CA ILE A 304 -4.86 -15.73 -6.16
C ILE A 304 -5.66 -16.95 -6.58
N VAL A 305 -6.96 -17.01 -6.28
CA VAL A 305 -7.80 -18.15 -6.70
C VAL A 305 -8.08 -18.11 -8.19
N SER A 306 -8.08 -16.94 -8.81
CA SER A 306 -8.17 -16.76 -10.25
C SER A 306 -9.27 -17.59 -10.92
N ASP A 307 -8.99 -18.21 -12.07
CA ASP A 307 -9.93 -18.91 -12.95
C ASP A 307 -10.49 -20.23 -12.39
N ARG A 308 -9.96 -20.77 -11.28
CA ARG A 308 -10.46 -22.04 -10.68
C ARG A 308 -11.74 -21.88 -9.85
N VAL A 309 -12.26 -20.66 -9.72
CA VAL A 309 -13.46 -20.39 -8.91
C VAL A 309 -14.56 -19.84 -9.80
N SER A 310 -15.67 -20.57 -9.81
CA SER A 310 -16.91 -20.13 -10.45
C SER A 310 -17.43 -18.84 -9.82
N LEU A 311 -18.22 -18.05 -10.56
CA LEU A 311 -18.78 -16.80 -10.05
C LEU A 311 -19.57 -16.98 -8.73
N PRO A 312 -20.43 -18.02 -8.57
CA PRO A 312 -21.07 -18.29 -7.29
C PRO A 312 -20.08 -18.62 -6.16
N GLY A 313 -18.98 -19.32 -6.45
CA GLY A 313 -17.93 -19.58 -5.46
C GLY A 313 -17.23 -18.32 -5.00
N ALA A 314 -16.98 -17.40 -5.94
CA ALA A 314 -16.40 -16.09 -5.62
C ALA A 314 -17.34 -15.24 -4.76
N VAL A 315 -18.66 -15.32 -4.97
CA VAL A 315 -19.67 -14.66 -4.12
C VAL A 315 -19.64 -15.24 -2.70
N VAL A 316 -19.62 -16.56 -2.53
CA VAL A 316 -19.54 -17.20 -1.20
C VAL A 316 -18.27 -16.76 -0.48
N LEU A 317 -17.15 -16.75 -1.19
CA LEU A 317 -15.86 -16.31 -0.64
C LEU A 317 -15.91 -14.84 -0.20
N ALA A 318 -16.45 -13.96 -1.03
CA ALA A 318 -16.65 -12.55 -0.72
C ALA A 318 -17.56 -12.33 0.49
N LEU A 319 -18.63 -13.13 0.63
CA LEU A 319 -19.52 -13.07 1.81
C LEU A 319 -18.77 -13.48 3.09
N VAL A 320 -18.03 -14.59 3.07
CA VAL A 320 -17.24 -15.04 4.25
C VAL A 320 -16.22 -13.97 4.66
N LEU A 321 -15.55 -13.36 3.68
CA LEU A 321 -14.55 -12.33 3.93
C LEU A 321 -15.14 -11.03 4.46
N GLY A 322 -16.15 -10.48 3.78
CA GLY A 322 -16.74 -9.19 4.11
C GLY A 322 -17.65 -9.22 5.33
N ALA A 323 -18.43 -10.28 5.51
CA ALA A 323 -19.39 -10.36 6.62
C ALA A 323 -18.76 -10.82 7.94
N VAL A 324 -17.69 -11.63 7.89
CA VAL A 324 -17.14 -12.27 9.10
C VAL A 324 -15.65 -12.04 9.23
N ALA A 325 -14.86 -12.43 8.23
CA ALA A 325 -13.43 -12.60 8.44
C ALA A 325 -12.68 -11.28 8.67
N TYR A 326 -12.83 -10.28 7.79
CA TYR A 326 -12.21 -8.97 7.98
C TYR A 326 -12.76 -8.19 9.18
N PRO A 327 -14.07 -8.21 9.48
CA PRO A 327 -14.60 -7.64 10.71
C PRO A 327 -13.96 -8.22 11.98
N VAL A 328 -13.90 -9.56 12.10
CA VAL A 328 -13.25 -10.22 13.25
C VAL A 328 -11.78 -9.84 13.34
N LEU A 329 -11.08 -9.77 12.20
CA LEU A 329 -9.68 -9.39 12.18
C LEU A 329 -9.46 -7.94 12.62
N GLY A 330 -10.35 -7.02 12.22
CA GLY A 330 -10.32 -5.64 12.68
C GLY A 330 -10.52 -5.51 14.20
N LEU A 331 -11.32 -6.40 14.82
CA LEU A 331 -11.47 -6.47 16.28
C LEU A 331 -10.21 -6.96 17.00
N TRP A 332 -9.27 -7.60 16.30
CA TRP A 332 -8.04 -8.10 16.91
C TRP A 332 -6.95 -7.03 16.89
N SER A 333 -6.79 -6.32 15.77
CA SER A 333 -5.61 -5.50 15.49
C SER A 333 -5.89 -4.03 15.12
N VAL A 334 -7.13 -3.61 14.88
CA VAL A 334 -7.47 -2.24 14.39
C VAL A 334 -8.71 -1.67 15.11
N SER A 335 -8.68 -1.80 16.41
CA SER A 335 -9.74 -1.48 17.38
C SER A 335 -9.63 -0.07 17.98
N GLY A 336 -8.65 0.73 17.50
CA GLY A 336 -8.35 2.06 17.98
C GLY A 336 -9.52 3.07 17.99
N PRO A 337 -9.26 4.31 18.47
CA PRO A 337 -10.29 5.31 18.74
C PRO A 337 -11.14 5.57 17.50
N GLY A 338 -12.46 5.40 17.58
CA GLY A 338 -13.34 5.62 16.44
C GLY A 338 -14.38 4.53 16.18
N LEU A 339 -14.09 3.27 16.54
CA LEU A 339 -14.90 2.14 16.05
C LEU A 339 -15.26 1.08 17.08
N SER A 340 -14.40 0.79 18.05
CA SER A 340 -14.73 -0.10 19.15
C SER A 340 -14.38 0.59 20.47
N ARG A 341 -15.20 0.35 21.49
CA ARG A 341 -14.94 0.86 22.85
C ARG A 341 -13.75 0.18 23.54
N HIS A 342 -13.20 -0.87 22.92
CA HIS A 342 -12.15 -1.71 23.47
C HIS A 342 -11.05 -1.90 22.44
N SER A 343 -9.81 -1.95 22.92
CA SER A 343 -8.66 -2.43 22.16
C SER A 343 -8.77 -3.95 21.96
N GLY A 344 -8.25 -4.42 20.84
CA GLY A 344 -8.26 -5.80 20.40
C GLY A 344 -7.07 -6.52 21.00
N TRP A 345 -7.21 -7.82 21.22
CA TRP A 345 -6.20 -8.56 21.99
C TRP A 345 -4.80 -8.57 21.34
N LEU A 346 -4.68 -8.46 20.01
CA LEU A 346 -3.36 -8.33 19.36
C LEU A 346 -2.78 -6.93 19.59
N GLU A 347 -3.61 -5.91 19.49
CA GLU A 347 -3.23 -4.53 19.80
C GLU A 347 -2.76 -4.42 21.26
N GLU A 348 -3.50 -5.00 22.21
CA GLU A 348 -3.14 -5.05 23.64
C GLU A 348 -1.84 -5.82 23.90
N LEU A 349 -1.56 -6.86 23.11
CA LEU A 349 -0.30 -7.61 23.15
C LEU A 349 0.90 -6.78 22.62
N GLY A 350 0.64 -5.66 21.94
CA GLY A 350 1.66 -4.82 21.30
C GLY A 350 2.03 -5.28 19.89
N PHE A 351 1.16 -6.05 19.23
CA PHE A 351 1.34 -6.43 17.83
C PHE A 351 1.25 -5.19 16.93
N VAL A 352 2.23 -5.02 16.05
CA VAL A 352 2.30 -3.88 15.14
C VAL A 352 2.25 -4.37 13.70
N ASP A 353 1.29 -3.85 12.94
CA ASP A 353 1.14 -4.13 11.52
C ASP A 353 0.51 -2.92 10.83
N PHE A 354 1.30 -1.84 10.68
CA PHE A 354 0.82 -0.48 10.43
C PHE A 354 -0.29 -0.37 9.36
N ALA A 355 -0.07 -0.95 8.17
CA ALA A 355 -1.02 -0.94 7.07
C ALA A 355 -1.37 -2.34 6.54
N GLY A 356 -1.07 -3.39 7.31
CA GLY A 356 -1.54 -4.75 7.02
C GLY A 356 -0.66 -5.64 6.15
N ALA A 357 0.65 -5.73 6.39
CA ALA A 357 1.46 -6.78 5.76
C ALA A 357 0.95 -8.20 6.14
N THR A 358 0.48 -8.36 7.38
CA THR A 358 -0.09 -9.62 7.86
C THR A 358 -1.60 -9.61 7.80
N THR A 359 -2.25 -8.60 8.37
CA THR A 359 -3.71 -8.52 8.55
C THR A 359 -4.46 -8.25 7.24
N LEU A 360 -3.83 -7.68 6.23
CA LEU A 360 -4.43 -7.52 4.90
C LEU A 360 -3.87 -8.56 3.92
N HIS A 361 -2.56 -8.52 3.68
CA HIS A 361 -1.94 -9.32 2.62
C HIS A 361 -1.74 -10.78 3.01
N SER A 362 -1.07 -11.08 4.13
CA SER A 362 -0.80 -12.47 4.49
C SER A 362 -2.07 -13.23 4.81
N PHE A 363 -2.99 -12.60 5.55
CA PHE A 363 -4.32 -13.14 5.81
C PHE A 363 -5.02 -13.56 4.51
N ALA A 364 -5.10 -12.67 3.51
CA ALA A 364 -5.71 -12.96 2.22
C ALA A 364 -5.02 -14.14 1.50
N ALA A 365 -3.69 -14.17 1.50
CA ALA A 365 -2.93 -15.25 0.88
C ALA A 365 -3.21 -16.63 1.51
N TRP A 366 -3.42 -16.68 2.83
CA TRP A 366 -3.69 -17.93 3.55
C TRP A 366 -5.15 -18.40 3.40
N VAL A 367 -6.10 -17.47 3.31
CA VAL A 367 -7.47 -17.79 2.86
C VAL A 367 -7.43 -18.41 1.47
N ALA A 368 -6.75 -17.75 0.53
CA ALA A 368 -6.67 -18.18 -0.86
C ALA A 368 -5.93 -19.51 -1.02
N LEU A 369 -4.89 -19.75 -0.21
CA LEU A 369 -4.15 -21.02 -0.20
C LEU A 369 -5.05 -22.23 0.06
N ALA A 370 -6.01 -22.11 0.98
CA ALA A 370 -6.97 -23.19 1.25
C ALA A 370 -7.81 -23.52 0.01
N TRP A 371 -8.25 -22.50 -0.72
CA TRP A 371 -9.02 -22.64 -1.96
C TRP A 371 -8.18 -23.22 -3.10
N THR A 372 -6.97 -22.70 -3.32
CA THR A 372 -6.03 -23.20 -4.34
C THR A 372 -5.71 -24.68 -4.14
N ARG A 373 -5.58 -25.13 -2.88
CA ARG A 373 -5.38 -26.55 -2.59
C ARG A 373 -6.63 -27.41 -2.80
N ALA A 374 -7.80 -26.85 -2.50
CA ALA A 374 -9.07 -27.55 -2.65
C ALA A 374 -9.50 -27.70 -4.11
N PHE A 375 -9.16 -26.73 -4.95
CA PHE A 375 -9.53 -26.62 -6.35
C PHE A 375 -8.27 -26.38 -7.20
N PRO A 376 -7.45 -27.42 -7.46
CA PRO A 376 -6.27 -27.27 -8.30
C PRO A 376 -6.68 -26.92 -9.73
N VAL A 377 -5.82 -26.18 -10.44
CA VAL A 377 -5.98 -25.96 -11.88
C VAL A 377 -5.99 -27.32 -12.59
N GLY A 378 -6.98 -27.56 -13.45
CA GLY A 378 -7.07 -28.79 -14.22
C GLY A 378 -5.84 -28.98 -15.12
N ARG A 379 -5.23 -30.17 -15.09
CA ARG A 379 -4.06 -30.57 -15.93
C ARG A 379 -4.30 -30.56 -17.45
N GLY A 380 -5.41 -30.01 -17.93
CA GLY A 380 -5.81 -29.98 -19.35
C GLY A 380 -5.71 -28.62 -20.04
N PHE A 381 -5.19 -27.58 -19.38
CA PHE A 381 -5.21 -26.19 -19.88
C PHE A 381 -3.88 -25.69 -20.48
N GLU A 382 -2.88 -26.55 -20.57
CA GLU A 382 -1.72 -26.34 -21.43
C GLU A 382 -1.68 -27.46 -22.47
N PRO A 383 -1.95 -27.20 -23.76
CA PRO A 383 -1.30 -28.00 -24.78
C PRO A 383 0.20 -27.97 -24.52
N GLU A 384 0.86 -29.13 -24.49
CA GLU A 384 2.31 -29.24 -24.37
C GLU A 384 2.99 -28.18 -25.25
N GLY A 385 3.59 -27.16 -24.62
CA GLY A 385 4.28 -26.06 -25.31
C GLY A 385 3.55 -24.71 -25.42
N SER A 386 2.30 -24.55 -24.93
CA SER A 386 1.62 -23.24 -24.92
C SER A 386 1.80 -22.48 -23.61
N ALA A 387 3.02 -22.05 -23.30
CA ALA A 387 3.20 -21.09 -22.22
C ALA A 387 2.38 -19.82 -22.53
N VAL A 388 1.45 -19.44 -21.65
CA VAL A 388 0.78 -18.13 -21.71
C VAL A 388 1.89 -17.09 -21.70
N ARG A 389 1.91 -16.21 -22.72
CA ARG A 389 2.83 -15.08 -22.78
C ARG A 389 2.07 -13.84 -22.32
N PRO A 390 2.26 -13.40 -21.06
CA PRO A 390 1.71 -12.15 -20.60
C PRO A 390 1.87 -11.02 -21.59
N HIS A 391 0.76 -10.37 -21.94
CA HIS A 391 0.82 -9.07 -22.57
C HIS A 391 1.48 -8.10 -21.58
N VAL A 392 2.69 -7.65 -21.93
CA VAL A 392 3.58 -6.93 -21.00
C VAL A 392 3.00 -5.56 -20.62
N SER A 393 2.29 -4.90 -21.54
CA SER A 393 1.73 -3.57 -21.33
C SER A 393 0.75 -3.52 -20.14
N PRO A 394 -0.33 -4.33 -20.09
CA PRO A 394 -1.22 -4.35 -18.93
C PRO A 394 -0.55 -4.69 -17.59
N VAL A 395 0.46 -5.58 -17.57
CA VAL A 395 1.20 -5.92 -16.34
C VAL A 395 1.93 -4.70 -15.78
N LEU A 396 2.62 -3.93 -16.64
CA LEU A 396 3.36 -2.74 -16.22
C LEU A 396 2.42 -1.60 -15.80
N PHE A 397 1.33 -1.38 -16.53
CA PHE A 397 0.31 -0.39 -16.14
C PHE A 397 -0.37 -0.78 -14.83
N GLY A 398 -0.71 -2.07 -14.67
CA GLY A 398 -1.27 -2.61 -13.44
C GLY A 398 -0.33 -2.39 -12.26
N LEU A 399 0.96 -2.67 -12.41
CA LEU A 399 1.97 -2.43 -11.37
C LEU A 399 2.06 -0.94 -10.99
N LEU A 400 2.07 -0.03 -11.96
CA LEU A 400 2.10 1.41 -11.69
C LEU A 400 0.86 1.87 -10.92
N ILE A 401 -0.33 1.38 -11.31
CA ILE A 401 -1.58 1.67 -10.61
C ILE A 401 -1.55 1.12 -9.19
N VAL A 402 -1.09 -0.12 -8.99
CA VAL A 402 -0.97 -0.72 -7.65
C VAL A 402 0.01 0.08 -6.78
N TRP A 403 1.15 0.48 -7.32
CA TRP A 403 2.14 1.25 -6.57
C TRP A 403 1.61 2.62 -6.16
N ALA A 404 0.96 3.35 -7.07
CA ALA A 404 0.32 4.62 -6.75
C ALA A 404 -0.83 4.45 -5.73
N GLY A 405 -1.64 3.40 -5.90
CA GLY A 405 -2.72 3.06 -4.98
C GLY A 405 -2.23 2.68 -3.59
N TRP A 406 -1.01 2.13 -3.47
CA TRP A 406 -0.40 1.75 -2.19
C TRP A 406 -0.26 2.94 -1.23
N PHE A 407 -0.10 4.16 -1.74
CA PHE A 407 -0.08 5.36 -0.89
C PHE A 407 -1.40 5.55 -0.15
N GLY A 408 -2.54 5.17 -0.74
CA GLY A 408 -3.83 5.17 -0.04
C GLY A 408 -3.88 4.14 1.10
N LEU A 409 -3.31 2.96 0.89
CA LEU A 409 -3.20 1.92 1.92
C LEU A 409 -2.37 2.41 3.12
N ILE A 410 -1.36 3.23 2.89
CA ILE A 410 -0.47 3.72 3.95
C ILE A 410 -1.03 4.98 4.61
N LEU A 411 -1.35 6.01 3.83
CA LEU A 411 -1.73 7.33 4.33
C LEU A 411 -3.09 7.34 5.04
N GLY A 412 -4.01 6.46 4.66
CA GLY A 412 -5.31 6.38 5.33
C GLY A 412 -5.21 5.92 6.79
N HIS A 413 -4.20 5.11 7.15
CA HIS A 413 -3.94 4.72 8.54
C HIS A 413 -3.45 5.88 9.41
N GLN A 414 -2.87 6.93 8.82
CA GLN A 414 -2.40 8.13 9.52
C GLN A 414 -3.35 9.34 9.40
N ALA A 415 -4.48 9.20 8.69
CA ALA A 415 -5.27 10.35 8.24
C ALA A 415 -5.88 11.20 9.36
N LEU A 416 -6.04 10.61 10.56
CA LEU A 416 -6.58 11.26 11.76
C LEU A 416 -5.53 11.98 12.62
N GLU A 417 -4.23 11.70 12.42
CA GLU A 417 -3.17 12.09 13.36
C GLU A 417 -2.16 13.09 12.78
N GLU A 418 -1.99 13.15 11.45
CA GLU A 418 -0.93 13.78 10.64
C GLU A 418 0.03 14.80 11.33
N PRO A 419 1.15 14.30 11.88
CA PRO A 419 2.45 14.68 11.33
C PRO A 419 3.22 13.47 10.78
N ARG A 420 3.75 13.57 9.54
CA ARG A 420 4.77 12.71 8.86
C ARG A 420 4.32 11.94 7.60
N SER A 421 3.24 12.29 6.90
CA SER A 421 2.85 11.58 5.65
C SER A 421 3.97 11.45 4.61
N ALA A 422 4.77 12.51 4.43
CA ALA A 422 5.87 12.50 3.45
C ALA A 422 6.93 11.42 3.76
N PHE A 423 7.17 11.14 5.04
CA PHE A 423 8.09 10.11 5.49
C PHE A 423 7.55 8.70 5.16
N LEU A 424 6.26 8.46 5.39
CA LEU A 424 5.63 7.18 5.07
C LEU A 424 5.67 6.89 3.56
N VAL A 425 5.38 7.91 2.74
CA VAL A 425 5.45 7.82 1.28
C VAL A 425 6.88 7.55 0.83
N LEU A 426 7.89 8.21 1.42
CA LEU A 426 9.30 7.97 1.10
C LEU A 426 9.69 6.51 1.39
N ASN A 427 9.36 5.98 2.56
CA ASN A 427 9.67 4.60 2.92
C ASN A 427 8.99 3.60 1.97
N THR A 428 7.73 3.86 1.62
CA THR A 428 6.96 3.05 0.66
C THR A 428 7.61 3.05 -0.72
N LEU A 429 8.01 4.22 -1.22
CA LEU A 429 8.71 4.38 -2.49
C LEU A 429 10.03 3.62 -2.52
N LEU A 430 10.84 3.77 -1.47
CA LEU A 430 12.16 3.14 -1.40
C LEU A 430 12.09 1.61 -1.30
N ALA A 431 11.14 1.08 -0.53
CA ALA A 431 10.91 -0.37 -0.45
C ALA A 431 10.41 -0.95 -1.78
N GLY A 432 9.47 -0.27 -2.45
CA GLY A 432 9.03 -0.67 -3.79
C GLY A 432 10.15 -0.60 -4.84
N ALA A 433 10.95 0.47 -4.82
CA ALA A 433 12.05 0.67 -5.78
C ALA A 433 13.19 -0.34 -5.60
N THR A 434 13.53 -0.67 -4.36
CA THR A 434 14.50 -1.73 -4.06
C THR A 434 13.96 -3.10 -4.40
N GLY A 435 12.67 -3.38 -4.13
CA GLY A 435 12.01 -4.59 -4.58
C GLY A 435 12.07 -4.77 -6.10
N LEU A 436 11.76 -3.71 -6.85
CA LEU A 436 11.88 -3.68 -8.31
C LEU A 436 13.31 -3.95 -8.77
N THR A 437 14.29 -3.24 -8.20
CA THR A 437 15.69 -3.32 -8.64
C THR A 437 16.27 -4.70 -8.35
N VAL A 438 16.04 -5.24 -7.15
CA VAL A 438 16.49 -6.58 -6.76
C VAL A 438 15.89 -7.64 -7.67
N SER A 439 14.58 -7.59 -7.93
CA SER A 439 13.95 -8.57 -8.80
C SER A 439 14.34 -8.40 -10.26
N LEU A 440 14.57 -7.17 -10.74
CA LEU A 440 15.15 -6.93 -12.06
C LEU A 440 16.53 -7.58 -12.15
N THR A 441 17.41 -7.37 -11.17
CA THR A 441 18.74 -8.00 -11.14
C THR A 441 18.64 -9.53 -11.07
N TYR A 442 17.74 -10.07 -10.24
CA TYR A 442 17.53 -11.51 -10.14
C TYR A 442 17.09 -12.11 -11.48
N TRP A 443 16.05 -11.55 -12.11
CA TRP A 443 15.45 -12.11 -13.32
C TRP A 443 16.28 -11.85 -14.59
N VAL A 444 16.91 -10.68 -14.71
CA VAL A 444 17.82 -10.36 -15.84
C VAL A 444 19.15 -11.09 -15.70
N GLY A 445 19.72 -11.11 -14.48
CA GLY A 445 21.00 -11.73 -14.18
C GLY A 445 20.96 -13.26 -14.23
N ALA A 446 19.80 -13.86 -13.89
CA ALA A 446 19.69 -15.32 -13.90
C ALA A 446 19.86 -15.93 -15.30
N ARG A 447 19.54 -15.26 -16.42
CA ARG A 447 19.55 -15.84 -17.79
C ARG A 447 18.96 -17.27 -17.87
N ARG A 448 18.07 -17.65 -16.93
CA ARG A 448 17.65 -19.04 -16.69
C ARG A 448 16.43 -19.40 -17.53
N GLY A 449 16.56 -19.43 -18.86
CA GLY A 449 15.59 -20.09 -19.77
C GLY A 449 14.11 -19.72 -19.63
N ALA A 450 13.74 -18.76 -18.80
CA ALA A 450 12.38 -18.37 -18.49
C ALA A 450 11.83 -17.55 -19.65
N GLY A 451 10.57 -17.80 -20.00
CA GLY A 451 9.89 -17.02 -21.02
C GLY A 451 9.82 -15.54 -20.63
N VAL A 452 9.83 -14.66 -21.63
CA VAL A 452 9.76 -13.20 -21.45
C VAL A 452 8.63 -12.76 -20.50
N GLY A 453 7.46 -13.38 -20.59
CA GLY A 453 6.33 -13.06 -19.71
C GLY A 453 6.51 -13.48 -18.25
N GLU A 454 7.18 -14.60 -17.99
CA GLU A 454 7.51 -15.05 -16.62
C GLU A 454 8.48 -14.08 -15.95
N THR A 455 9.47 -13.59 -16.71
CA THR A 455 10.41 -12.56 -16.26
C THR A 455 9.67 -11.30 -15.81
N TYR A 456 8.70 -10.79 -16.60
CA TYR A 456 7.95 -9.58 -16.22
C TYR A 456 7.02 -9.81 -15.02
N ALA A 457 6.32 -10.95 -14.96
CA ALA A 457 5.48 -11.29 -13.81
C ALA A 457 6.31 -11.45 -12.53
N GLY A 458 7.52 -12.01 -12.64
CA GLY A 458 8.46 -12.13 -11.53
C GLY A 458 9.02 -10.78 -11.07
N ILE A 459 9.33 -9.86 -11.99
CA ILE A 459 9.74 -8.49 -11.65
C ILE A 459 8.60 -7.76 -10.93
N ALA A 460 7.36 -7.86 -11.44
CA ALA A 460 6.20 -7.26 -10.79
C ALA A 460 5.96 -7.84 -9.39
N ALA A 461 6.04 -9.16 -9.23
CA ALA A 461 5.89 -9.84 -7.93
C ALA A 461 6.96 -9.40 -6.92
N GLY A 462 8.17 -9.14 -7.39
CA GLY A 462 9.26 -8.55 -6.62
C GLY A 462 8.96 -7.18 -6.04
N THR A 463 8.56 -6.25 -6.92
CA THR A 463 8.12 -4.90 -6.53
C THR A 463 6.97 -4.96 -5.55
N LEU A 464 5.95 -5.78 -5.83
CA LEU A 464 4.81 -6.00 -4.93
C LEU A 464 5.26 -6.52 -3.57
N SER A 465 6.20 -7.48 -3.53
CA SER A 465 6.72 -8.02 -2.28
C SER A 465 7.40 -6.96 -1.42
N GLY A 466 8.13 -6.02 -2.04
CA GLY A 466 8.73 -4.91 -1.34
C GLY A 466 7.67 -3.98 -0.72
N LEU A 467 6.61 -3.69 -1.47
CA LEU A 467 5.48 -2.89 -1.00
C LEU A 467 4.69 -3.60 0.13
N VAL A 468 4.44 -4.91 0.00
CA VAL A 468 3.78 -5.73 1.04
C VAL A 468 4.60 -5.74 2.32
N ALA A 469 5.91 -5.97 2.23
CA ALA A 469 6.75 -6.12 3.40
C ALA A 469 6.88 -4.81 4.20
N ILE A 470 7.03 -3.67 3.54
CA ILE A 470 7.15 -2.39 4.25
C ILE A 470 5.87 -1.97 4.96
N SER A 471 4.69 -2.44 4.51
CA SER A 471 3.39 -2.09 5.10
C SER A 471 3.30 -2.32 6.61
N ALA A 472 4.07 -3.25 7.18
CA ALA A 472 4.04 -3.50 8.63
C ALA A 472 4.80 -2.44 9.45
N ALA A 473 5.88 -1.87 8.88
CA ALA A 473 6.92 -1.14 9.61
C ALA A 473 7.19 0.26 9.03
N VAL A 474 6.36 0.71 8.08
CA VAL A 474 6.57 1.93 7.28
C VAL A 474 6.77 3.20 8.11
N ASP A 475 6.17 3.27 9.30
CA ASP A 475 6.24 4.37 10.26
C ASP A 475 7.41 4.23 11.26
N ALA A 476 7.83 2.99 11.49
CA ALA A 476 8.77 2.59 12.53
C ALA A 476 10.24 2.60 12.09
N VAL A 477 10.52 2.52 10.79
CA VAL A 477 11.88 2.30 10.26
C VAL A 477 12.42 3.48 9.48
N ALA A 478 13.75 3.62 9.46
CA ALA A 478 14.43 4.62 8.65
C ALA A 478 14.37 4.26 7.14
N PRO A 479 14.55 5.25 6.24
CA PRO A 479 14.55 5.04 4.79
C PRO A 479 15.49 3.92 4.29
N VAL A 480 16.67 3.79 4.90
CA VAL A 480 17.63 2.74 4.53
C VAL A 480 17.17 1.35 4.97
N GLU A 481 16.44 1.25 6.08
CA GLU A 481 15.87 -0.01 6.56
C GLU A 481 14.67 -0.41 5.70
N ALA A 482 13.86 0.56 5.25
CA ALA A 482 12.79 0.31 4.28
C ALA A 482 13.34 -0.29 2.98
N MET A 483 14.50 0.19 2.51
CA MET A 483 15.23 -0.39 1.37
C MET A 483 15.66 -1.85 1.63
N VAL A 484 16.17 -2.15 2.82
CA VAL A 484 16.61 -3.51 3.20
C VAL A 484 15.42 -4.45 3.31
N ILE A 485 14.32 -4.02 3.93
CA ILE A 485 13.08 -4.80 4.06
C ILE A 485 12.52 -5.11 2.68
N GLY A 486 12.42 -4.10 1.80
CA GLY A 486 11.89 -4.25 0.44
C GLY A 486 12.76 -5.16 -0.44
N GLY A 487 14.07 -4.93 -0.44
CA GLY A 487 15.03 -5.77 -1.16
C GLY A 487 15.07 -7.21 -0.64
N GLY A 488 15.01 -7.40 0.68
CA GLY A 488 14.95 -8.72 1.31
C GLY A 488 13.70 -9.51 0.91
N ALA A 489 12.55 -8.84 0.86
CA ALA A 489 11.29 -9.43 0.39
C ALA A 489 11.40 -9.87 -1.08
N ALA A 490 11.99 -9.05 -1.94
CA ALA A 490 12.19 -9.37 -3.35
C ALA A 490 13.17 -10.53 -3.61
N LEU A 491 14.14 -10.76 -2.71
CA LEU A 491 14.99 -11.97 -2.75
C LEU A 491 14.25 -13.21 -2.26
N LEU A 492 13.43 -13.07 -1.22
CA LEU A 492 12.66 -14.16 -0.62
C LEU A 492 11.55 -14.66 -1.55
N GLN A 493 10.89 -13.73 -2.25
CA GLN A 493 9.74 -13.99 -3.11
C GLN A 493 9.95 -15.15 -4.11
N PRO A 494 10.96 -15.15 -5.00
CA PRO A 494 11.11 -16.21 -6.00
C PRO A 494 11.47 -17.57 -5.38
N ILE A 495 12.17 -17.58 -4.23
CA ILE A 495 12.51 -18.80 -3.49
C ILE A 495 11.24 -19.41 -2.90
N ALA A 496 10.44 -18.58 -2.20
CA ALA A 496 9.18 -19.00 -1.61
C ALA A 496 8.18 -19.47 -2.68
N SER A 497 8.06 -18.73 -3.78
CA SER A 497 7.22 -19.09 -4.92
C SER A 497 7.55 -20.47 -5.47
N ARG A 498 8.84 -20.75 -5.72
CA ARG A 498 9.28 -22.05 -6.20
C ARG A 498 8.92 -23.19 -5.23
N LEU A 499 9.20 -23.01 -3.93
CA LEU A 499 8.90 -24.03 -2.92
C LEU A 499 7.39 -24.26 -2.76
N LEU A 500 6.59 -23.21 -2.84
CA LEU A 500 5.12 -23.30 -2.81
C LEU A 500 4.60 -24.06 -4.04
N ALA A 501 5.11 -23.74 -5.24
CA ALA A 501 4.73 -24.45 -6.46
C ALA A 501 5.01 -25.96 -6.35
N GLU A 502 6.26 -26.32 -6.01
CA GLU A 502 6.71 -27.72 -5.97
C GLU A 502 6.04 -28.54 -4.85
N ARG A 503 5.78 -27.94 -3.67
CA ARG A 503 5.41 -28.70 -2.47
C ARG A 503 3.99 -28.47 -1.97
N VAL A 504 3.35 -27.37 -2.37
CA VAL A 504 2.14 -26.88 -1.72
C VAL A 504 0.98 -26.82 -2.69
N VAL A 505 1.14 -26.16 -3.84
CA VAL A 505 0.06 -25.86 -4.79
C VAL A 505 0.16 -26.66 -6.11
N ARG A 506 0.87 -27.79 -6.10
CA ARG A 506 0.89 -28.78 -7.20
C ARG A 506 1.29 -28.18 -8.55
N GLU A 507 2.40 -27.45 -8.58
CA GLU A 507 2.95 -26.77 -9.76
C GLU A 507 2.13 -25.59 -10.30
N ASP A 508 1.14 -25.08 -9.54
CA ASP A 508 0.47 -23.81 -9.87
C ASP A 508 1.40 -22.63 -9.57
N ARG A 509 2.16 -22.21 -10.59
CA ARG A 509 3.17 -21.16 -10.47
C ARG A 509 2.57 -19.77 -10.27
N VAL A 510 1.38 -19.50 -10.83
CA VAL A 510 0.71 -18.19 -10.70
C VAL A 510 0.23 -18.01 -9.26
N ALA A 511 -0.48 -19.00 -8.71
CA ALA A 511 -0.93 -18.94 -7.33
C ALA A 511 0.26 -18.94 -6.36
N ALA A 512 1.29 -19.76 -6.61
CA ALA A 512 2.50 -19.77 -5.78
C ALA A 512 3.21 -18.40 -5.77
N ASN A 513 3.26 -17.72 -6.91
CA ASN A 513 3.89 -16.41 -7.06
C ASN A 513 3.18 -15.35 -6.20
N LEU A 514 1.84 -15.30 -6.27
CA LEU A 514 1.04 -14.35 -5.50
C LEU A 514 0.95 -14.71 -4.00
N ILE A 515 0.88 -15.99 -3.65
CA ILE A 515 0.94 -16.45 -2.25
C ILE A 515 2.31 -16.14 -1.64
N ALA A 516 3.40 -16.26 -2.40
CA ALA A 516 4.72 -15.83 -1.94
C ALA A 516 4.76 -14.31 -1.70
N ALA A 517 4.30 -13.51 -2.67
CA ALA A 517 4.37 -12.05 -2.61
C ALA A 517 3.49 -11.44 -1.51
N HIS A 518 2.29 -11.98 -1.28
CA HIS A 518 1.39 -11.47 -0.24
C HIS A 518 1.54 -12.21 1.10
N GLY A 519 1.67 -13.53 1.06
CA GLY A 519 1.77 -14.40 2.24
C GLY A 519 3.14 -14.39 2.88
N VAL A 520 4.15 -14.88 2.16
CA VAL A 520 5.48 -15.08 2.74
C VAL A 520 6.21 -13.75 2.95
N CYS A 521 6.12 -12.83 1.99
CA CYS A 521 6.75 -11.51 2.12
C CYS A 521 6.02 -10.61 3.13
N GLY A 522 4.71 -10.81 3.35
CA GLY A 522 3.98 -10.14 4.43
C GLY A 522 4.44 -10.59 5.82
N ILE A 523 4.64 -11.90 6.02
CA ILE A 523 5.27 -12.45 7.23
C ILE A 523 6.66 -11.84 7.44
N TRP A 524 7.48 -11.78 6.40
CA TRP A 524 8.80 -11.14 6.45
C TRP A 524 8.70 -9.68 6.91
N GLY A 525 7.79 -8.90 6.33
CA GLY A 525 7.56 -7.51 6.73
C GLY A 525 7.18 -7.37 8.21
N THR A 526 6.22 -8.16 8.66
CA THR A 526 5.75 -8.12 10.05
C THR A 526 6.82 -8.55 11.05
N LEU A 527 7.68 -9.52 10.70
CA LEU A 527 8.84 -9.88 11.54
C LEU A 527 9.92 -8.78 11.53
N CYS A 528 10.09 -8.06 10.41
CA CYS A 528 11.03 -6.95 10.32
C CYS A 528 10.74 -5.82 11.31
N VAL A 529 9.48 -5.65 11.74
CA VAL A 529 9.14 -4.72 12.83
C VAL A 529 9.95 -5.01 14.10
N GLY A 530 10.12 -6.29 14.45
CA GLY A 530 10.91 -6.70 15.60
C GLY A 530 12.42 -6.72 15.34
N LEU A 531 12.84 -6.89 14.08
CA LEU A 531 14.26 -6.93 13.70
C LEU A 531 14.92 -5.54 13.67
N PHE A 532 14.21 -4.53 13.17
CA PHE A 532 14.74 -3.17 13.03
C PHE A 532 14.23 -2.22 14.14
N GLY A 533 13.17 -2.62 14.86
CA GLY A 533 12.59 -1.83 15.95
C GLY A 533 11.96 -0.51 15.48
N THR A 534 11.57 0.32 16.44
CA THR A 534 11.03 1.68 16.21
C THR A 534 12.07 2.79 16.41
N ALA A 535 13.33 2.43 16.71
CA ALA A 535 14.38 3.38 17.07
C ALA A 535 15.24 3.84 15.87
N GLY A 536 15.27 3.08 14.77
CA GLY A 536 15.83 3.49 13.48
C GLY A 536 17.36 3.54 13.35
N VAL A 537 17.83 3.07 12.18
CA VAL A 537 19.22 2.86 11.72
C VAL A 537 19.97 1.82 12.55
N PHE A 538 19.42 0.61 12.50
CA PHE A 538 19.95 -0.67 12.94
C PHE A 538 20.12 -0.81 14.47
N GLY A 539 19.10 -0.37 15.21
CA GLY A 539 18.84 -0.92 16.55
C GLY A 539 18.81 -2.46 16.51
N PHE A 540 19.26 -3.10 17.59
CA PHE A 540 19.38 -4.57 17.65
C PHE A 540 18.00 -5.26 17.69
N PRO A 541 17.92 -6.52 17.20
CA PRO A 541 16.70 -7.32 17.28
C PRO A 541 16.11 -7.34 18.68
N ASP A 542 14.84 -6.94 18.80
CA ASP A 542 14.09 -7.08 20.05
C ASP A 542 13.42 -8.45 20.06
N ALA A 543 13.98 -9.39 20.81
CA ALA A 543 13.45 -10.75 20.90
C ALA A 543 12.01 -10.79 21.43
N GLY A 544 11.65 -9.88 22.35
CA GLY A 544 10.29 -9.77 22.87
C GLY A 544 9.32 -9.31 21.79
N ARG A 545 9.71 -8.27 21.04
CA ARG A 545 8.90 -7.77 19.92
C ARG A 545 8.80 -8.79 18.80
N ILE A 546 9.89 -9.46 18.41
CA ILE A 546 9.85 -10.55 17.43
C ILE A 546 8.88 -11.65 17.89
N GLY A 547 8.90 -12.00 19.18
CA GLY A 547 7.95 -12.95 19.77
C GLY A 547 6.49 -12.52 19.60
N ILE A 548 6.16 -11.26 19.93
CA ILE A 548 4.82 -10.69 19.76
C ILE A 548 4.40 -10.70 18.28
N GLN A 549 5.29 -10.26 17.38
CA GLN A 549 5.05 -10.28 15.94
C GLN A 549 4.79 -11.71 15.43
N ALA A 550 5.55 -12.70 15.91
CA ALA A 550 5.38 -14.10 15.55
C ALA A 550 4.05 -14.69 16.06
N VAL A 551 3.61 -14.31 17.27
CA VAL A 551 2.30 -14.69 17.81
C VAL A 551 1.19 -14.10 16.94
N GLY A 552 1.25 -12.80 16.63
CA GLY A 552 0.27 -12.14 15.78
C GLY A 552 0.20 -12.73 14.39
N VAL A 553 1.35 -12.94 13.74
CA VAL A 553 1.44 -13.68 12.48
C VAL A 553 0.73 -15.02 12.60
N THR A 554 1.14 -15.88 13.54
CA THR A 554 0.59 -17.24 13.65
C THR A 554 -0.93 -17.23 13.87
N ALA A 555 -1.44 -16.33 14.71
CA ALA A 555 -2.87 -16.19 14.95
C ALA A 555 -3.64 -15.77 13.68
N VAL A 556 -3.14 -14.76 12.96
CA VAL A 556 -3.78 -14.25 11.74
C VAL A 556 -3.74 -15.28 10.61
N LEU A 557 -2.62 -15.99 10.42
CA LEU A 557 -2.52 -17.02 9.37
C LEU A 557 -3.39 -18.23 9.69
N GLY A 558 -3.43 -18.66 10.95
CA GLY A 558 -4.30 -19.74 11.40
C GLY A 558 -5.77 -19.40 11.20
N PHE A 559 -6.17 -18.16 11.52
CA PHE A 559 -7.51 -17.66 11.26
C PHE A 559 -7.83 -17.58 9.77
N GLY A 560 -6.92 -17.05 8.94
CA GLY A 560 -7.08 -17.01 7.48
C GLY A 560 -7.24 -18.40 6.87
N ALA A 561 -6.42 -19.37 7.27
CA ALA A 561 -6.55 -20.75 6.83
C ALA A 561 -7.90 -21.36 7.24
N ALA A 562 -8.34 -21.13 8.47
CA ALA A 562 -9.64 -21.60 8.96
C ALA A 562 -10.81 -21.00 8.15
N MET A 563 -10.80 -19.69 7.90
CA MET A 563 -11.82 -19.02 7.09
C MET A 563 -11.80 -19.49 5.63
N GLY A 564 -10.63 -19.74 5.07
CA GLY A 564 -10.48 -20.36 3.76
C GLY A 564 -11.12 -21.75 3.69
N VAL A 565 -10.84 -22.61 4.67
CA VAL A 565 -11.45 -23.96 4.77
C VAL A 565 -12.97 -23.87 4.95
N LEU A 566 -13.47 -22.98 5.81
CA LEU A 566 -14.91 -22.77 5.97
C LEU A 566 -15.57 -22.31 4.66
N GLY A 567 -14.93 -21.41 3.90
CA GLY A 567 -15.38 -21.01 2.58
C GLY A 567 -15.47 -22.19 1.61
N VAL A 568 -14.45 -23.05 1.57
CA VAL A 568 -14.44 -24.27 0.74
C VAL A 568 -15.58 -25.23 1.14
N LEU A 569 -15.80 -25.43 2.44
CA LEU A 569 -16.88 -26.29 2.94
C LEU A 569 -18.26 -25.72 2.61
N GLY A 570 -18.45 -24.42 2.78
CA GLY A 570 -19.68 -23.72 2.41
C GLY A 570 -19.98 -23.84 0.92
N TYR A 571 -18.98 -23.63 0.08
CA TYR A 571 -19.11 -23.82 -1.38
C TYR A 571 -19.51 -25.25 -1.76
N ARG A 572 -18.83 -26.25 -1.20
CA ARG A 572 -19.16 -27.68 -1.43
C ARG A 572 -20.54 -28.07 -0.92
N GLY A 573 -21.01 -27.45 0.17
CA GLY A 573 -22.38 -27.61 0.66
C GLY A 573 -23.40 -27.07 -0.35
N LEU A 574 -23.17 -25.85 -0.85
CA LEU A 574 -24.07 -25.20 -1.81
C LEU A 574 -24.14 -25.95 -3.15
N SER A 575 -23.01 -26.46 -3.65
CA SER A 575 -22.97 -27.22 -4.90
C SER A 575 -23.77 -28.52 -4.81
N ARG A 576 -23.71 -29.22 -3.67
CA ARG A 576 -24.53 -30.42 -3.42
C ARG A 576 -26.02 -30.12 -3.39
N LEU A 577 -26.43 -29.01 -2.80
CA LEU A 577 -27.84 -28.63 -2.66
C LEU A 577 -28.49 -28.25 -3.99
N ARG A 578 -27.74 -27.66 -4.92
CA ARG A 578 -28.29 -27.20 -6.19
C ARG A 578 -28.36 -28.28 -7.27
N GLY A 579 -27.78 -29.47 -7.05
CA GLY A 579 -27.67 -30.51 -8.08
C GLY A 579 -26.88 -30.07 -9.32
N VAL A 580 -26.34 -28.85 -9.30
CA VAL A 580 -25.45 -28.30 -10.32
C VAL A 580 -24.06 -28.60 -9.83
N ALA A 581 -23.33 -29.42 -10.59
CA ALA A 581 -21.90 -29.47 -10.49
C ALA A 581 -21.38 -28.06 -10.82
N LEU A 582 -21.24 -27.23 -9.78
CA LEU A 582 -20.36 -26.06 -9.82
C LEU A 582 -18.93 -26.61 -9.78
N GLU A 583 -18.61 -27.46 -10.74
CA GLU A 583 -17.22 -27.82 -11.03
C GLU A 583 -16.51 -26.52 -11.43
N PRO A 584 -15.30 -26.29 -10.88
CA PRO A 584 -14.42 -25.18 -11.25
C PRO A 584 -14.39 -24.85 -12.74
#